data_AF-A0A379IVE5-F1
#
_entry.id   AF-A0A379IVE5-F1
#
_cell.length_a   1.000
_cell.length_b   1.000
_cell.length_c   1.000
_cell.angle_alpha   90.00
_cell.angle_beta   90.00
_cell.angle_gamma   90.00
#
_symmetry.space_group_name_H-M   'P 1'
#
loop_
_entity.id
_entity.type
_entity.pdbx_description
1 polymer ?
#
loop_
_entity_poly.entity_id
_entity_poly.type
_entity_poly.pdbx_seq_one_letter_code
_entity_poly.pdbx_strand_id
1 'polypeptide(L)'
;MRAALKPLWRRWLARRIPPAASVRLNQRRIFILPSRVGGAFAVALLLMLLVGINYQNSLAYGLTFLLMSVFVVTILHTYRNLAGLVLKAGGGGAVFVGEQARFRVRLESRERGHQAIALGWPPAELVVRDVPHEGQTEVDLNLPATRRGWLRPERLRVESRFPLGLLVAWSWVDLDQAVLVYPRPLDGDLPLSAGLGDEEDEEGMRARGQGADDFQGLREYQPGDSKRRLDWKAYSRGQGLLVKDFAMLSGRDLWLDFDSLAGDSEMRLALLCHWVLQFSERQQAFGLQLPGQVIAPDYGDGHRDACLRALALFGANS
;
A
#
# COMPACT_ATOMS: atom_id res chain seq x y z
N MET A 1 23.66 3.32 24.55
CA MET A 1 23.49 4.79 24.53
C MET A 1 22.92 5.40 23.23
N ARG A 2 22.53 4.62 22.20
CA ARG A 2 21.95 5.13 20.92
C ARG A 2 20.42 4.92 20.75
N ALA A 3 19.74 4.33 21.74
CA ALA A 3 18.33 3.95 21.65
C ALA A 3 17.33 5.03 22.13
N ALA A 4 17.76 5.95 23.01
CA ALA A 4 16.86 6.91 23.68
C ALA A 4 16.53 8.18 22.87
N LEU A 5 17.22 8.44 21.75
CA LEU A 5 17.03 9.64 20.91
C LEU A 5 16.00 9.45 19.77
N LYS A 6 15.64 8.20 19.44
CA LYS A 6 14.63 7.88 18.42
C LYS A 6 13.22 8.47 18.71
N PRO A 7 12.67 8.41 19.95
CA PRO A 7 11.29 8.84 20.18
C PRO A 7 11.11 10.37 20.12
N LEU A 8 12.09 11.15 20.59
CA LEU A 8 12.04 12.61 20.54
C LEU A 8 12.18 13.12 19.10
N TRP A 9 13.05 12.49 18.30
CA TRP A 9 13.22 12.85 16.89
C TRP A 9 11.97 12.49 16.06
N ARG A 10 11.35 11.32 16.30
CA ARG A 10 10.08 10.92 15.67
C ARG A 10 8.94 11.89 16.00
N ARG A 11 8.82 12.34 17.25
CA ARG A 11 7.82 13.35 17.70
C ARG A 11 8.07 14.73 17.07
N TRP A 12 9.33 15.15 16.97
CA TRP A 12 9.70 16.41 16.31
C TRP A 12 9.40 16.37 14.79
N LEU A 13 9.69 15.25 14.12
CA LEU A 13 9.36 15.03 12.70
C LEU A 13 7.84 14.99 12.45
N ALA A 14 7.08 14.34 13.33
CA ALA A 14 5.62 14.28 13.25
C ALA A 14 4.95 15.65 13.36
N ARG A 15 5.47 16.54 14.22
CA ARG A 15 5.00 17.93 14.29
C ARG A 15 5.35 18.77 13.07
N ARG A 16 6.43 18.44 12.35
CA ARG A 16 6.92 19.24 11.21
C ARG A 16 6.40 18.77 9.84
N ILE A 17 6.02 17.49 9.74
CA ILE A 17 5.50 16.83 8.55
C ILE A 17 4.30 15.98 8.98
N PRO A 18 3.09 16.57 9.01
CA PRO A 18 1.89 15.82 9.29
C PRO A 18 1.66 14.77 8.19
N PRO A 19 1.06 13.62 8.54
CA PRO A 19 0.61 12.63 7.58
C PRO A 19 -0.30 13.31 6.56
N ALA A 20 0.07 13.25 5.28
CA ALA A 20 -0.70 13.86 4.22
C ALA A 20 -0.58 13.02 2.95
N ALA A 21 -1.71 12.78 2.29
CA ALA A 21 -1.75 12.05 1.02
C ALA A 21 -0.92 12.73 -0.09
N SER A 22 -0.54 14.00 0.08
CA SER A 22 0.41 14.71 -0.75
C SER A 22 1.38 15.55 0.07
N VAL A 23 2.67 15.46 -0.24
CA VAL A 23 3.74 16.21 0.43
C VAL A 23 4.66 16.85 -0.61
N ARG A 24 4.71 18.18 -0.62
CA ARG A 24 5.72 18.94 -1.38
C ARG A 24 7.00 19.11 -0.56
N LEU A 25 8.14 18.80 -1.17
CA LEU A 25 9.46 19.01 -0.56
C LEU A 25 9.88 20.47 -0.67
N ASN A 26 9.90 21.14 0.48
CA ASN A 26 10.30 22.54 0.63
C ASN A 26 11.63 22.65 1.40
N GLN A 27 12.26 23.83 1.36
CA GLN A 27 13.57 24.12 1.98
C GLN A 27 13.69 23.69 3.43
N ARG A 28 12.60 23.79 4.21
CA ARG A 28 12.58 23.40 5.61
C ARG A 28 12.79 21.89 5.81
N ARG A 29 12.45 21.04 4.84
CA ARG A 29 12.40 19.58 4.99
C ARG A 29 13.60 18.86 4.39
N ILE A 30 14.40 19.56 3.59
CA ILE A 30 15.57 19.00 2.88
C ILE A 30 16.82 19.22 3.72
N PHE A 31 17.53 18.13 4.00
CA PHE A 31 18.84 18.14 4.64
C PHE A 31 19.91 17.79 3.61
N ILE A 32 21.02 18.52 3.60
CA ILE A 32 22.15 18.27 2.71
C ILE A 32 23.36 17.97 3.58
N LEU A 33 24.00 16.83 3.33
CA LEU A 33 25.26 16.48 3.97
C LEU A 33 26.29 16.04 2.92
N PRO A 34 27.59 16.28 3.16
CA PRO A 34 28.65 15.70 2.34
C PRO A 34 28.58 14.18 2.39
N SER A 35 28.65 13.55 1.22
CA SER A 35 28.89 12.11 1.12
C SER A 35 30.32 11.81 1.59
N ARG A 36 30.66 10.51 1.74
CA ARG A 36 32.06 10.13 2.04
C ARG A 36 33.04 10.70 1.02
N VAL A 37 32.65 10.69 -0.26
CA VAL A 37 33.44 11.23 -1.37
C VAL A 37 33.49 12.76 -1.30
N GLY A 38 32.36 13.43 -0.99
CA GLY A 38 32.35 14.88 -0.79
C GLY A 38 33.20 15.35 0.39
N GLY A 39 33.24 14.58 1.47
CA GLY A 39 34.13 14.82 2.60
C GLY A 39 35.61 14.71 2.20
N ALA A 40 35.98 13.64 1.49
CA ALA A 40 37.33 13.47 0.96
C ALA A 40 37.72 14.59 -0.01
N PHE A 41 36.79 15.00 -0.88
CA PHE A 41 36.97 16.12 -1.80
C PHE A 41 37.20 17.45 -1.07
N ALA A 42 36.42 17.73 -0.01
CA ALA A 42 36.61 18.93 0.80
C ALA A 42 37.97 18.92 1.53
N VAL A 43 38.41 17.77 2.05
CA VAL A 43 39.75 17.62 2.65
C VAL A 43 40.85 17.84 1.61
N ALA A 44 40.72 17.26 0.42
CA ALA A 44 41.67 17.47 -0.67
C ALA A 44 41.76 18.94 -1.09
N LEU A 45 40.64 19.66 -1.16
CA LEU A 45 40.62 21.11 -1.42
C LEU A 45 41.35 21.90 -0.34
N LEU A 46 41.16 21.56 0.93
CA LEU A 46 41.86 22.22 2.04
C LEU A 46 43.38 21.98 1.98
N LEU A 47 43.80 20.75 1.68
CA LEU A 47 45.21 20.42 1.51
C LEU A 47 45.83 21.17 0.32
N MET A 48 45.11 21.21 -0.80
CA MET A 48 45.54 21.92 -2.00
C MET A 48 45.67 23.43 -1.76
N LEU A 49 44.73 24.01 -1.02
CA LEU A 49 44.80 25.41 -0.59
C LEU A 49 46.03 25.67 0.27
N LEU A 50 46.31 24.79 1.23
CA LEU A 50 47.47 24.91 2.13
C LEU A 50 48.79 24.80 1.36
N VAL A 51 48.87 23.89 0.38
CA VAL A 51 50.01 23.77 -0.54
C VAL A 51 50.16 25.04 -1.39
N GLY A 52 49.07 25.58 -1.94
CA GLY A 52 49.10 26.85 -2.68
C GLY A 52 49.63 28.01 -1.84
N ILE A 53 49.21 28.09 -0.57
CA ILE A 53 49.70 29.07 0.42
C ILE A 53 51.18 28.89 0.70
N ASN A 54 51.60 27.66 1.00
CA ASN A 54 52.97 27.38 1.39
C ASN A 54 53.97 27.63 0.25
N TYR A 55 53.62 27.25 -0.97
CA TYR A 55 54.51 27.34 -2.14
C TYR A 55 54.30 28.61 -2.99
N GLN A 56 53.41 29.51 -2.58
CA GLN A 56 53.04 30.72 -3.33
C GLN A 56 52.70 30.44 -4.80
N ASN A 57 52.11 29.27 -5.08
CA ASN A 57 51.87 28.80 -6.44
C ASN A 57 50.52 29.32 -6.97
N SER A 58 50.56 30.28 -7.88
CA SER A 58 49.38 30.89 -8.50
C SER A 58 48.46 29.91 -9.23
N LEU A 59 49.02 28.86 -9.86
CA LEU A 59 48.23 27.84 -10.56
C LEU A 59 47.46 26.96 -9.57
N ALA A 60 48.07 26.64 -8.42
CA ALA A 60 47.42 25.86 -7.38
C ALA A 60 46.20 26.59 -6.81
N TYR A 61 46.27 27.92 -6.63
CA TYR A 61 45.11 28.72 -6.25
C TYR A 61 44.02 28.71 -7.31
N GLY A 62 44.36 28.91 -8.58
CA GLY A 62 43.40 28.91 -9.68
C GLY A 62 42.58 27.61 -9.74
N LEU A 63 43.27 26.46 -9.65
CA LEU A 63 42.61 25.16 -9.64
C LEU A 63 41.78 24.92 -8.37
N THR A 64 42.28 25.33 -7.20
CA THR A 64 41.54 25.19 -5.93
C THR A 64 40.25 26.00 -5.95
N PHE A 65 40.29 27.27 -6.39
CA PHE A 65 39.10 28.12 -6.47
C PHE A 65 38.11 27.65 -7.54
N LEU A 66 38.60 27.11 -8.66
CA LEU A 66 37.74 26.48 -9.68
C LEU A 66 36.99 25.30 -9.09
N LEU A 67 37.69 24.36 -8.44
CA LEU A 67 37.07 23.18 -7.85
C LEU A 67 36.14 23.54 -6.68
N MET A 68 36.50 24.54 -5.88
CA MET A 68 35.62 25.08 -4.84
C MET A 68 34.34 25.70 -5.44
N SER A 69 34.45 26.41 -6.57
CA SER A 69 33.29 26.95 -7.29
C SER A 69 32.39 25.83 -7.79
N VAL A 70 32.96 24.76 -8.37
CA VAL A 70 32.20 23.56 -8.77
C VAL A 70 31.51 22.90 -7.56
N PHE A 71 32.18 22.85 -6.40
CA PHE A 71 31.58 22.32 -5.17
C PHE A 71 30.37 23.12 -4.72
N VAL A 72 30.48 24.46 -4.69
CA VAL A 72 29.38 25.35 -4.31
C VAL A 72 28.21 25.24 -5.29
N VAL A 73 28.49 25.21 -6.60
CA VAL A 73 27.47 24.99 -7.63
C VAL A 73 26.80 23.63 -7.44
N THR A 74 27.57 22.59 -7.10
CA THR A 74 27.03 21.26 -6.82
C THR A 74 26.07 21.26 -5.64
N ILE A 75 26.34 22.01 -4.57
CA ILE A 75 25.39 22.19 -3.44
C ILE A 75 24.05 22.74 -3.95
N LEU A 76 24.08 23.78 -4.78
CA LEU A 76 22.88 24.40 -5.33
C LEU A 76 22.11 23.44 -6.24
N HIS A 77 22.80 22.70 -7.12
CA HIS A 77 22.16 21.71 -7.99
C HIS A 77 21.57 20.54 -7.19
N THR A 78 22.28 20.00 -6.20
CA THR A 78 21.79 18.92 -5.33
C THR A 78 20.56 19.36 -4.55
N TYR A 79 20.54 20.58 -4.02
CA TYR A 79 19.35 21.16 -3.38
C TYR A 79 18.19 21.30 -4.37
N ARG A 80 18.43 21.94 -5.52
CA ARG A 80 17.43 22.20 -6.55
C ARG A 80 16.83 20.93 -7.14
N ASN A 81 17.59 19.85 -7.14
CA ASN A 81 17.15 18.55 -7.64
C ASN A 81 16.14 17.85 -6.72
N LEU A 82 16.07 18.19 -5.43
CA LEU A 82 15.06 17.64 -4.52
C LEU A 82 13.95 18.66 -4.18
N ALA A 83 14.28 19.96 -4.23
CA ALA A 83 13.35 21.03 -3.96
C ALA A 83 12.24 21.11 -5.01
N GLY A 84 10.99 21.22 -4.54
CA GLY A 84 9.81 21.34 -5.39
C GLY A 84 9.16 20.02 -5.79
N LEU A 85 9.83 18.88 -5.55
CA LEU A 85 9.27 17.54 -5.81
C LEU A 85 8.03 17.30 -4.95
N VAL A 86 6.96 16.80 -5.56
CA VAL A 86 5.71 16.44 -4.87
C VAL A 86 5.60 14.93 -4.81
N LEU A 87 5.42 14.38 -3.61
CA LEU A 87 5.14 12.97 -3.38
C LEU A 87 3.67 12.80 -3.06
N LYS A 88 3.00 11.85 -3.71
CA LYS A 88 1.62 11.48 -3.43
C LYS A 88 1.49 9.99 -3.14
N ALA A 89 0.55 9.67 -2.28
CA ALA A 89 0.10 8.30 -2.07
C ALA A 89 -0.66 7.80 -3.32
N GLY A 90 -0.21 6.67 -3.88
CA GLY A 90 -0.89 5.96 -4.97
C GLY A 90 -1.77 4.81 -4.49
N GLY A 91 -1.82 4.57 -3.17
CA GLY A 91 -2.56 3.48 -2.55
C GLY A 91 -1.86 2.12 -2.70
N GLY A 92 -2.49 1.09 -2.15
CA GLY A 92 -2.09 -0.30 -2.27
C GLY A 92 -3.31 -1.20 -2.17
N GLY A 93 -3.32 -2.29 -2.92
CA GLY A 93 -4.34 -3.33 -2.78
C GLY A 93 -4.19 -4.07 -1.46
N ALA A 94 -5.27 -4.60 -0.92
CA ALA A 94 -5.21 -5.49 0.23
C ALA A 94 -4.42 -6.76 -0.12
N VAL A 95 -3.71 -7.33 0.86
CA VAL A 95 -2.85 -8.51 0.70
C VAL A 95 -3.08 -9.50 1.83
N PHE A 96 -2.65 -10.75 1.68
CA PHE A 96 -2.73 -11.75 2.74
C PHE A 96 -1.46 -11.76 3.61
N VAL A 97 -1.57 -12.24 4.85
CA VAL A 97 -0.40 -12.47 5.71
C VAL A 97 0.56 -13.45 5.01
N GLY A 98 1.83 -13.07 4.93
CA GLY A 98 2.88 -13.80 4.22
C GLY A 98 3.23 -13.21 2.84
N GLU A 99 2.39 -12.33 2.29
CA GLU A 99 2.63 -11.67 1.01
C GLU A 99 3.42 -10.36 1.14
N GLN A 100 3.73 -9.74 0.00
CA GLN A 100 4.38 -8.44 -0.07
C GLN A 100 3.34 -7.34 -0.32
N ALA A 101 3.11 -6.48 0.68
CA ALA A 101 2.25 -5.32 0.56
C ALA A 101 2.91 -4.27 -0.34
N ARG A 102 2.24 -3.95 -1.46
CA ARG A 102 2.71 -2.96 -2.43
C ARG A 102 2.16 -1.58 -2.10
N PHE A 103 3.06 -0.64 -1.86
CA PHE A 103 2.77 0.77 -1.64
C PHE A 103 3.20 1.57 -2.86
N ARG A 104 2.24 2.15 -3.56
CA ARG A 104 2.53 3.01 -4.70
C ARG A 104 2.80 4.43 -4.25
N VAL A 105 3.90 5.00 -4.71
CA VAL A 105 4.26 6.40 -4.50
C VAL A 105 4.35 7.08 -5.85
N ARG A 106 3.57 8.14 -6.04
CA ARG A 106 3.62 8.95 -7.25
C ARG A 106 4.49 10.17 -7.00
N LEU A 107 5.49 10.35 -7.84
CA LEU A 107 6.38 11.49 -7.88
C LEU A 107 5.91 12.42 -8.98
N GLU A 108 5.63 13.66 -8.63
CA GLU A 108 5.20 14.69 -9.58
C GLU A 108 6.17 15.86 -9.57
N SER A 109 6.47 16.35 -10.76
CA SER A 109 7.16 17.61 -10.94
C SER A 109 6.31 18.62 -11.70
N ARG A 110 6.38 19.88 -11.28
CA ARG A 110 5.71 21.01 -11.94
C ARG A 110 6.65 22.00 -12.60
N GLU A 111 7.89 22.07 -12.15
CA GLU A 111 8.80 23.18 -12.52
C GLU A 111 10.10 22.69 -13.18
N ARG A 112 10.53 21.43 -12.96
CA ARG A 112 11.88 20.97 -13.38
C ARG A 112 11.99 19.44 -13.45
N GLY A 113 12.94 18.90 -14.22
CA GLY A 113 13.28 17.48 -14.09
C GLY A 113 13.96 17.21 -12.73
N HIS A 114 13.69 16.05 -12.14
CA HIS A 114 14.41 15.55 -10.97
C HIS A 114 15.12 14.25 -11.33
N GLN A 115 16.41 14.16 -11.03
CA GLN A 115 17.25 13.02 -11.42
C GLN A 115 17.74 12.22 -10.21
N ALA A 116 17.89 10.91 -10.39
CA ALA A 116 18.38 9.97 -9.40
C ALA A 116 17.71 10.17 -8.03
N ILE A 117 16.37 10.16 -8.01
CA ILE A 117 15.59 10.22 -6.77
C ILE A 117 15.46 8.80 -6.24
N ALA A 118 16.10 8.55 -5.10
CA ALA A 118 16.07 7.28 -4.40
C ALA A 118 14.99 7.31 -3.30
N LEU A 119 14.11 6.31 -3.28
CA LEU A 119 13.00 6.22 -2.32
C LEU A 119 12.92 4.85 -1.66
N GLY A 120 12.58 4.80 -0.38
CA GLY A 120 12.34 3.54 0.32
C GLY A 120 12.35 3.68 1.84
N TRP A 121 12.30 2.55 2.54
CA TRP A 121 12.33 2.47 4.00
C TRP A 121 13.61 1.82 4.49
N PRO A 122 14.61 2.59 4.93
CA PRO A 122 15.83 2.02 5.48
C PRO A 122 15.52 1.08 6.66
N PRO A 123 16.18 -0.09 6.74
CA PRO A 123 17.39 -0.49 6.01
C PRO A 123 17.15 -1.14 4.64
N ALA A 124 15.91 -1.22 4.14
CA ALA A 124 15.64 -1.77 2.81
C ALA A 124 16.31 -0.95 1.70
N GLU A 125 16.55 -1.60 0.57
CA GLU A 125 17.13 -0.97 -0.62
C GLU A 125 16.23 0.15 -1.14
N LEU A 126 16.85 1.26 -1.56
CA LEU A 126 16.14 2.40 -2.11
C LEU A 126 15.96 2.21 -3.62
N VAL A 127 14.75 2.38 -4.12
CA VAL A 127 14.46 2.35 -5.55
C VAL A 127 14.78 3.72 -6.14
N VAL A 128 15.59 3.74 -7.20
CA VAL A 128 15.99 4.97 -7.89
C VAL A 128 15.15 5.19 -9.13
N ARG A 129 14.58 6.39 -9.26
CA ARG A 129 13.80 6.83 -10.41
C ARG A 129 14.07 8.29 -10.76
N ASP A 130 13.94 8.58 -12.04
CA ASP A 130 13.93 9.94 -12.55
C ASP A 130 12.49 10.43 -12.69
N VAL A 131 12.30 11.74 -12.56
CA VAL A 131 11.01 12.42 -12.74
C VAL A 131 11.20 13.44 -13.86
N PRO A 132 10.51 13.29 -15.00
CA PRO A 132 10.64 14.23 -16.09
C PRO A 132 10.07 15.61 -15.70
N HIS A 133 10.52 16.65 -16.41
CA HIS A 133 9.95 18.00 -16.28
C HIS A 133 8.46 17.97 -16.64
N GLU A 134 7.64 18.63 -15.82
CA GLU A 134 6.17 18.65 -15.97
C GLU A 134 5.52 17.25 -16.06
N GLY A 135 6.18 16.23 -15.52
CA GLY A 135 5.71 14.87 -15.59
C GLY A 135 5.57 14.19 -14.24
N GLN A 136 5.16 12.93 -14.31
CA GLN A 136 4.96 12.07 -13.16
C GLN A 136 5.61 10.71 -13.36
N THR A 137 6.13 10.16 -12.27
CA THR A 137 6.70 8.81 -12.23
C THR A 137 6.09 8.05 -11.05
N GLU A 138 5.64 6.82 -11.29
CA GLU A 138 5.15 5.94 -10.22
C GLU A 138 6.26 4.98 -9.77
N VAL A 139 6.35 4.79 -8.46
CA VAL A 139 7.30 3.89 -7.82
C VAL A 139 6.55 2.96 -6.89
N ASP A 140 6.76 1.67 -7.07
CA ASP A 140 6.18 0.66 -6.19
C ASP A 140 7.24 0.20 -5.19
N LEU A 141 6.87 0.27 -3.91
CA LEU A 141 7.71 -0.14 -2.80
C LEU A 141 6.99 -1.24 -2.04
N ASN A 142 7.71 -2.31 -1.71
CA ASN A 142 7.13 -3.50 -1.10
C ASN A 142 7.57 -3.63 0.36
N LEU A 143 6.63 -4.04 1.21
CA LEU A 143 6.91 -4.42 2.60
C LEU A 143 6.29 -5.80 2.91
N PRO A 144 6.98 -6.66 3.67
CA PRO A 144 6.42 -7.96 4.05
C PRO A 144 5.24 -7.78 5.00
N ALA A 145 4.10 -8.39 4.65
CA ALA A 145 2.89 -8.39 5.46
C ALA A 145 2.94 -9.53 6.48
N THR A 146 3.47 -9.26 7.68
CA THR A 146 3.72 -10.30 8.70
C THR A 146 2.55 -10.52 9.66
N ARG A 147 1.64 -9.55 9.78
CA ARG A 147 0.48 -9.60 10.69
C ARG A 147 -0.75 -9.00 10.00
N ARG A 148 -1.93 -9.49 10.36
CA ARG A 148 -3.21 -8.97 9.84
C ARG A 148 -3.51 -7.57 10.36
N GLY A 149 -4.45 -6.89 9.70
CA GLY A 149 -4.90 -5.55 10.07
C GLY A 149 -4.27 -4.46 9.20
N TRP A 150 -4.24 -3.22 9.71
CA TRP A 150 -3.68 -2.10 8.97
C TRP A 150 -2.14 -2.10 9.04
N LEU A 151 -1.50 -2.40 7.91
CA LEU A 151 -0.07 -2.21 7.74
C LEU A 151 0.22 -0.77 7.34
N ARG A 152 0.78 0.01 8.26
CA ARG A 152 1.27 1.38 8.02
C ARG A 152 2.79 1.36 7.88
N PRO A 153 3.35 1.83 6.76
CA PRO A 153 4.79 1.91 6.58
C PRO A 153 5.37 2.99 7.51
N GLU A 154 6.65 2.86 7.86
CA GLU A 154 7.36 3.97 8.51
C GLU A 154 7.53 5.17 7.56
N ARG A 155 8.17 6.24 8.03
CA ARG A 155 8.46 7.40 7.19
C ARG A 155 9.31 6.99 6.00
N LEU A 156 8.87 7.37 4.81
CA LEU A 156 9.57 7.17 3.55
C LEU A 156 10.81 8.06 3.51
N ARG A 157 11.98 7.49 3.26
CA ARG A 157 13.19 8.26 2.94
C ARG A 157 13.18 8.59 1.47
N VAL A 158 13.44 9.86 1.16
CA VAL A 158 13.68 10.35 -0.20
C VAL A 158 15.05 10.97 -0.21
N GLU A 159 15.95 10.50 -1.07
CA GLU A 159 17.28 11.09 -1.22
C GLU A 159 17.72 11.24 -2.66
N SER A 160 18.67 12.12 -2.91
CA SER A 160 19.35 12.25 -4.18
C SER A 160 20.82 12.63 -3.97
N ARG A 161 21.67 12.07 -4.84
CA ARG A 161 23.11 12.36 -4.89
C ARG A 161 23.52 13.09 -6.17
N PHE A 162 22.55 13.43 -7.01
CA PHE A 162 22.78 14.18 -8.23
C PHE A 162 23.33 15.59 -7.91
N PRO A 163 24.24 16.17 -8.72
CA PRO A 163 24.83 15.61 -9.95
C PRO A 163 26.08 14.75 -9.74
N LEU A 164 27.02 15.17 -8.89
CA LEU A 164 28.37 14.58 -8.83
C LEU A 164 28.55 13.51 -7.76
N GLY A 165 27.54 13.20 -6.95
CA GLY A 165 27.68 12.27 -5.82
C GLY A 165 28.44 12.80 -4.61
N LEU A 166 28.90 14.06 -4.64
CA LEU A 166 29.63 14.71 -3.55
C LEU A 166 28.73 15.01 -2.35
N LEU A 167 27.45 15.19 -2.57
CA LEU A 167 26.49 15.59 -1.55
C LEU A 167 25.30 14.63 -1.59
N VAL A 168 24.64 14.48 -0.45
CA VAL A 168 23.38 13.75 -0.35
C VAL A 168 22.33 14.73 0.18
N ALA A 169 21.37 15.08 -0.68
CA ALA A 169 20.14 15.73 -0.24
C ALA A 169 19.14 14.66 0.16
N TRP A 170 18.55 14.74 1.34
CA TRP A 170 17.54 13.79 1.79
C TRP A 170 16.43 14.44 2.62
N SER A 171 15.27 13.78 2.65
CA SER A 171 14.10 14.16 3.43
C SER A 171 13.37 12.90 3.90
N TRP A 172 12.69 13.01 5.04
CA TRP A 172 11.71 12.00 5.47
C TRP A 172 10.30 12.50 5.15
N VAL A 173 9.47 11.63 4.59
CA VAL A 173 8.09 11.95 4.18
C VAL A 173 7.15 10.93 4.81
N ASP A 174 5.99 11.41 5.26
CA ASP A 174 4.91 10.57 5.79
C ASP A 174 3.68 10.76 4.89
N LEU A 175 3.32 9.72 4.13
CA LEU A 175 2.26 9.79 3.12
C LEU A 175 0.91 9.26 3.63
N ASP A 176 0.81 8.94 4.93
CA ASP A 176 -0.40 8.38 5.56
C ASP A 176 -0.99 7.16 4.83
N GLN A 177 -0.12 6.37 4.20
CA GLN A 177 -0.57 5.18 3.47
C GLN A 177 -0.83 4.04 4.45
N ALA A 178 -1.85 3.25 4.16
CA ALA A 178 -2.11 2.02 4.87
C ALA A 178 -2.60 0.96 3.89
N VAL A 179 -2.11 -0.27 4.05
CA VAL A 179 -2.58 -1.43 3.32
C VAL A 179 -3.28 -2.36 4.31
N LEU A 180 -4.45 -2.86 3.93
CA LEU A 180 -5.16 -3.83 4.75
C LEU A 180 -4.58 -5.22 4.50
N VAL A 181 -4.21 -5.93 5.57
CA VAL A 181 -3.67 -7.28 5.51
C VAL A 181 -4.70 -8.26 6.03
N TYR A 182 -5.17 -9.16 5.17
CA TYR A 182 -6.08 -10.24 5.49
C TYR A 182 -5.35 -11.41 6.16
N PRO A 183 -6.03 -12.20 7.04
CA PRO A 183 -5.46 -13.43 7.57
C PRO A 183 -5.02 -14.37 6.44
N ARG A 184 -3.94 -15.13 6.64
CA ARG A 184 -3.54 -16.13 5.65
C ARG A 184 -4.60 -17.24 5.62
N PRO A 185 -5.17 -17.59 4.45
CA PRO A 185 -6.14 -18.69 4.38
C PRO A 185 -5.46 -19.99 4.80
N LEU A 186 -6.15 -20.75 5.66
CA LEU A 186 -5.74 -22.08 6.07
C LEU A 186 -6.81 -23.07 5.62
N ASP A 187 -6.40 -24.05 4.83
CA ASP A 187 -7.29 -25.12 4.39
C ASP A 187 -7.68 -25.98 5.59
N GLY A 188 -8.96 -26.33 5.68
CA GLY A 188 -9.50 -27.15 6.76
C GLY A 188 -10.98 -27.43 6.57
N ASP A 189 -11.57 -28.19 7.48
CA ASP A 189 -12.98 -28.58 7.40
C ASP A 189 -13.91 -27.38 7.54
N LEU A 190 -15.11 -27.52 6.94
CA LEU A 190 -16.10 -26.46 6.89
C LEU A 190 -16.74 -26.27 8.26
N PRO A 191 -16.61 -25.08 8.89
CA PRO A 191 -17.37 -24.76 10.07
C PRO A 191 -18.78 -24.35 9.64
N LEU A 192 -19.62 -25.34 9.31
CA LEU A 192 -21.04 -25.07 9.27
C LEU A 192 -21.54 -25.07 10.71
N SER A 193 -21.97 -23.89 11.19
CA SER A 193 -22.92 -23.87 12.28
C SER A 193 -24.16 -24.64 11.82
N ALA A 194 -24.46 -25.72 12.53
CA ALA A 194 -25.61 -26.56 12.30
C ALA A 194 -26.91 -25.74 12.27
N GLY A 195 -27.38 -25.41 11.07
CA GLY A 195 -28.80 -25.51 10.72
C GLY A 195 -29.17 -26.97 10.40
N LEU A 196 -28.54 -27.92 11.10
CA LEU A 196 -28.91 -29.33 11.09
C LEU A 196 -30.05 -29.47 12.11
N GLY A 197 -31.27 -29.26 11.63
CA GLY A 197 -32.37 -30.03 12.19
C GLY A 197 -32.10 -31.49 11.86
N ASP A 198 -32.00 -32.29 12.90
CA ASP A 198 -31.93 -33.75 13.02
C ASP A 198 -31.32 -34.57 11.87
N GLU A 199 -30.40 -35.42 12.29
CA GLU A 199 -29.89 -36.60 11.61
C GLU A 199 -31.04 -37.47 11.09
N GLU A 200 -31.23 -37.57 9.76
CA GLU A 200 -31.78 -38.79 9.11
C GLU A 200 -31.78 -38.79 7.55
N ASP A 201 -31.56 -37.66 6.85
CA ASP A 201 -31.68 -37.63 5.37
C ASP A 201 -30.34 -37.65 4.59
N GLU A 202 -29.38 -38.51 4.96
CA GLU A 202 -28.05 -38.59 4.32
C GLU A 202 -27.94 -39.45 3.04
N GLU A 203 -29.04 -39.95 2.45
CA GLU A 203 -28.95 -40.79 1.23
C GLU A 203 -29.53 -40.19 -0.06
N GLY A 204 -30.03 -38.95 -0.05
CA GLY A 204 -30.74 -38.38 -1.20
C GLY A 204 -29.94 -37.48 -2.17
N MET A 205 -28.84 -36.84 -1.76
CA MET A 205 -28.32 -35.67 -2.50
C MET A 205 -26.89 -35.84 -3.04
N ARG A 206 -26.52 -37.04 -3.50
CA ARG A 206 -25.27 -37.27 -4.26
C ARG A 206 -25.41 -37.15 -5.78
N ALA A 207 -26.54 -36.65 -6.31
CA ALA A 207 -26.74 -36.61 -7.76
C ALA A 207 -27.59 -35.42 -8.25
N ARG A 208 -27.10 -34.18 -8.12
CA ARG A 208 -27.45 -33.11 -9.07
C ARG A 208 -26.24 -32.25 -9.40
N GLY A 209 -25.46 -32.75 -10.36
CA GLY A 209 -24.44 -31.96 -11.03
C GLY A 209 -25.04 -30.93 -11.97
N GLN A 210 -24.21 -29.94 -12.31
CA GLN A 210 -24.16 -29.20 -13.57
C GLN A 210 -25.52 -28.89 -14.24
N GLY A 211 -26.02 -27.68 -14.02
CA GLY A 211 -27.07 -27.07 -14.81
C GLY A 211 -27.01 -25.56 -14.68
N ALA A 212 -26.74 -24.88 -15.78
CA ALA A 212 -26.92 -23.45 -15.91
C ALA A 212 -28.40 -23.06 -15.75
N ASP A 213 -28.61 -21.77 -15.45
CA ASP A 213 -29.86 -21.01 -15.58
C ASP A 213 -30.99 -21.26 -14.57
N ASP A 214 -30.90 -20.56 -13.43
CA ASP A 214 -32.09 -20.12 -12.66
C ASP A 214 -32.33 -18.61 -12.86
N PHE A 215 -32.57 -18.20 -14.11
CA PHE A 215 -33.08 -16.88 -14.46
C PHE A 215 -34.56 -16.79 -14.04
N GLN A 216 -34.88 -15.97 -13.04
CA GLN A 216 -36.24 -15.87 -12.49
C GLN A 216 -37.04 -14.72 -13.12
N GLY A 217 -36.39 -13.70 -13.66
CA GLY A 217 -37.09 -12.62 -14.37
C GLY A 217 -36.27 -11.35 -14.58
N LEU A 218 -36.98 -10.29 -14.94
CA LEU A 218 -36.43 -8.94 -15.16
C LEU A 218 -37.05 -8.01 -14.12
N ARG A 219 -36.22 -7.38 -13.28
CA ARG A 219 -36.64 -6.39 -12.28
C ARG A 219 -36.27 -4.98 -12.74
N GLU A 220 -37.08 -3.98 -12.44
CA GLU A 220 -36.74 -2.57 -12.69
C GLU A 220 -35.47 -2.15 -11.92
N TYR A 221 -34.57 -1.47 -12.62
CA TYR A 221 -33.29 -0.99 -12.08
C TYR A 221 -33.47 -0.04 -10.90
N GLN A 222 -32.77 -0.32 -9.80
CA GLN A 222 -32.67 0.60 -8.66
C GLN A 222 -31.27 1.19 -8.52
N PRO A 223 -31.14 2.43 -8.03
CA PRO A 223 -29.85 3.04 -7.75
C PRO A 223 -29.06 2.21 -6.71
N GLY A 224 -28.03 1.49 -7.15
CA GLY A 224 -27.26 0.55 -6.34
C GLY A 224 -26.95 -0.76 -7.06
N ASP A 225 -27.77 -1.11 -8.07
CA ASP A 225 -27.60 -2.32 -8.85
C ASP A 225 -26.35 -2.27 -9.76
N SER A 226 -25.64 -3.39 -9.85
CA SER A 226 -24.43 -3.52 -10.68
C SER A 226 -24.76 -3.35 -12.16
N LYS A 227 -24.08 -2.40 -12.82
CA LYS A 227 -24.24 -2.08 -14.25
C LYS A 227 -23.97 -3.26 -15.19
N ARG A 228 -23.26 -4.30 -14.72
CA ARG A 228 -23.01 -5.54 -15.48
C ARG A 228 -24.24 -6.44 -15.61
N ARG A 229 -25.26 -6.24 -14.78
CA ARG A 229 -26.50 -7.04 -14.74
C ARG A 229 -27.63 -6.44 -15.58
N LEU A 230 -27.38 -5.32 -16.28
CA LEU A 230 -28.35 -4.67 -17.16
C LEU A 230 -28.65 -5.53 -18.38
N ASP A 231 -29.93 -5.80 -18.61
CA ASP A 231 -30.38 -6.44 -19.84
C ASP A 231 -30.52 -5.39 -20.94
N TRP A 232 -29.41 -5.18 -21.65
CA TRP A 232 -29.35 -4.25 -22.79
C TRP A 232 -30.31 -4.64 -23.93
N LYS A 233 -30.74 -5.91 -24.03
CA LYS A 233 -31.73 -6.34 -25.04
C LYS A 233 -33.16 -5.96 -24.65
N ALA A 234 -33.47 -5.89 -23.35
CA ALA A 234 -34.76 -5.41 -22.88
C ALA A 234 -34.84 -3.86 -23.00
N TYR A 235 -33.73 -3.17 -22.70
CA TYR A 235 -33.63 -1.71 -22.87
C TYR A 235 -33.83 -1.27 -24.34
N SER A 236 -33.24 -1.99 -25.30
CA SER A 236 -33.38 -1.68 -26.74
C SER A 236 -34.80 -1.93 -27.29
N ARG A 237 -35.65 -2.64 -26.55
CA ARG A 237 -37.07 -2.90 -26.90
C ARG A 237 -38.04 -1.92 -26.22
N GLY A 238 -37.53 -0.88 -25.56
CA GLY A 238 -38.35 0.15 -24.90
C GLY A 238 -38.98 -0.29 -23.57
N GLN A 239 -38.52 -1.39 -22.96
CA GLN A 239 -39.08 -1.95 -21.72
C GLN A 239 -38.46 -1.36 -20.43
N GLY A 240 -37.73 -0.24 -20.52
CA GLY A 240 -37.04 0.38 -19.38
C GLY A 240 -35.69 -0.28 -19.03
N LEU A 241 -34.98 0.26 -18.02
CA LEU A 241 -33.78 -0.39 -17.49
C LEU A 241 -34.20 -1.57 -16.62
N LEU A 242 -34.03 -2.77 -17.15
CA LEU A 242 -34.32 -4.01 -16.45
C LEU A 242 -33.00 -4.72 -16.11
N VAL A 243 -32.95 -5.28 -14.91
CA VAL A 243 -31.83 -6.03 -14.36
C VAL A 243 -32.23 -7.50 -14.31
N LYS A 244 -31.34 -8.40 -14.74
CA LYS A 244 -31.58 -9.85 -14.65
C LYS A 244 -31.67 -10.25 -13.17
N ASP A 245 -32.83 -10.74 -12.77
CA ASP A 245 -33.13 -11.21 -11.43
C ASP A 245 -32.95 -12.73 -11.39
N PHE A 246 -32.04 -13.18 -10.55
CA PHE A 246 -31.74 -14.60 -10.36
C PHE A 246 -32.40 -15.05 -9.06
N ALA A 247 -33.03 -16.23 -9.10
CA ALA A 247 -33.64 -16.81 -7.91
C ALA A 247 -32.60 -16.93 -6.81
N MET A 248 -32.89 -16.41 -5.60
CA MET A 248 -32.27 -17.00 -4.41
C MET A 248 -32.78 -18.43 -4.34
N LEU A 249 -31.96 -19.40 -4.74
CA LEU A 249 -32.13 -20.76 -4.30
C LEU A 249 -32.18 -20.70 -2.77
N SER A 250 -33.33 -21.02 -2.19
CA SER A 250 -33.56 -21.24 -0.76
C SER A 250 -32.77 -22.48 -0.28
N GLY A 251 -31.46 -22.50 -0.51
CA GLY A 251 -30.52 -23.35 0.18
C GLY A 251 -30.18 -22.65 1.48
N ARG A 252 -30.33 -23.39 2.59
CA ARG A 252 -29.97 -23.00 3.96
C ARG A 252 -28.96 -21.85 4.01
N ASP A 253 -29.33 -20.72 4.63
CA ASP A 253 -28.42 -19.60 4.84
C ASP A 253 -27.12 -20.11 5.45
N LEU A 254 -26.03 -20.10 4.67
CA LEU A 254 -24.75 -20.59 5.13
C LEU A 254 -24.13 -19.55 6.06
N TRP A 255 -23.90 -19.92 7.31
CA TRP A 255 -23.28 -19.04 8.29
C TRP A 255 -21.88 -19.54 8.64
N LEU A 256 -20.92 -18.64 8.51
CA LEU A 256 -19.56 -18.81 9.00
C LEU A 256 -19.47 -18.21 10.40
N ASP A 257 -19.50 -19.05 11.43
CA ASP A 257 -19.49 -18.63 12.83
C ASP A 257 -18.12 -18.85 13.49
N PHE A 258 -17.53 -17.77 13.99
CA PHE A 258 -16.26 -17.77 14.71
C PHE A 258 -16.30 -18.57 16.02
N ASP A 259 -17.42 -18.58 16.74
CA ASP A 259 -17.51 -19.26 18.04
C ASP A 259 -17.69 -20.77 17.90
N SER A 260 -18.20 -21.23 16.74
CA SER A 260 -18.35 -22.65 16.41
C SER A 260 -17.01 -23.37 16.13
N LEU A 261 -15.95 -22.61 15.84
CA LEU A 261 -14.64 -23.15 15.49
C LEU A 261 -13.79 -23.47 16.73
N ALA A 262 -13.11 -24.61 16.72
CA ALA A 262 -12.11 -24.96 17.72
C ALA A 262 -10.75 -24.30 17.44
N GLY A 263 -9.91 -24.20 18.47
CA GLY A 263 -8.53 -23.70 18.38
C GLY A 263 -8.34 -22.22 18.72
N ASP A 264 -7.13 -21.71 18.45
CA ASP A 264 -6.72 -20.33 18.75
C ASP A 264 -7.40 -19.32 17.81
N SER A 265 -7.60 -18.09 18.29
CA SER A 265 -8.24 -17.02 17.53
C SER A 265 -7.66 -16.81 16.12
N GLU A 266 -6.33 -16.86 15.97
CA GLU A 266 -5.67 -16.75 14.65
C GLU A 266 -6.03 -17.88 13.70
N MET A 267 -6.10 -19.12 14.21
CA MET A 267 -6.43 -20.30 13.42
C MET A 267 -7.89 -20.24 12.97
N ARG A 268 -8.79 -19.80 13.85
CA ARG A 268 -10.21 -19.58 13.50
C ARG A 268 -10.35 -18.54 12.40
N LEU A 269 -9.67 -17.40 12.50
CA LEU A 269 -9.69 -16.37 11.46
C LEU A 269 -9.10 -16.86 10.12
N ALA A 270 -8.05 -17.68 10.16
CA ALA A 270 -7.44 -18.25 8.98
C ALA A 270 -8.37 -19.25 8.26
N LEU A 271 -9.08 -20.10 9.02
CA LEU A 271 -10.10 -21.01 8.50
C LEU A 271 -11.30 -20.26 7.91
N LEU A 272 -11.83 -19.27 8.63
CA LEU A 272 -12.91 -18.41 8.12
C LEU A 272 -12.48 -17.70 6.83
N CYS A 273 -11.23 -17.20 6.78
CA CYS A 273 -10.70 -16.57 5.58
C CYS A 273 -10.69 -17.54 4.38
N HIS A 274 -10.29 -18.80 4.58
CA HIS A 274 -10.33 -19.81 3.53
C HIS A 274 -11.76 -20.02 3.01
N TRP A 275 -12.73 -20.17 3.92
CA TRP A 275 -14.12 -20.42 3.53
C TRP A 275 -14.83 -19.23 2.90
N VAL A 276 -14.54 -18.00 3.34
CA VAL A 276 -14.99 -16.77 2.67
C VAL A 276 -14.52 -16.74 1.21
N LEU A 277 -13.27 -17.14 0.95
CA LEU A 277 -12.73 -17.20 -0.41
C LEU A 277 -13.41 -18.32 -1.22
N GLN A 278 -13.54 -19.53 -0.67
CA GLN A 278 -14.22 -20.65 -1.32
C GLN A 278 -15.67 -20.35 -1.70
N PHE A 279 -16.47 -19.80 -0.78
CA PHE A 279 -17.86 -19.45 -1.07
C PHE A 279 -17.97 -18.30 -2.08
N SER A 280 -17.07 -17.32 -2.01
CA SER A 280 -17.02 -16.24 -2.99
C SER A 280 -16.64 -16.75 -4.39
N GLU A 281 -15.71 -17.69 -4.51
CA GLU A 281 -15.34 -18.30 -5.80
C GLU A 281 -16.51 -19.07 -6.42
N ARG A 282 -17.31 -19.73 -5.58
CA ARG A 282 -18.52 -20.47 -5.98
C ARG A 282 -19.74 -19.56 -6.21
N GLN A 283 -19.61 -18.25 -6.00
CA GLN A 283 -20.71 -17.27 -6.04
C GLN A 283 -21.90 -17.66 -5.16
N GLN A 284 -21.64 -18.30 -4.03
CA GLN A 284 -22.65 -18.74 -3.09
C GLN A 284 -22.90 -17.64 -2.05
N ALA A 285 -24.15 -17.47 -1.62
CA ALA A 285 -24.49 -16.54 -0.54
C ALA A 285 -24.09 -17.13 0.82
N PHE A 286 -23.44 -16.33 1.65
CA PHE A 286 -23.04 -16.72 3.01
C PHE A 286 -23.03 -15.52 3.95
N GLY A 287 -23.31 -15.74 5.23
CA GLY A 287 -23.18 -14.77 6.31
C GLY A 287 -21.90 -15.00 7.12
N LEU A 288 -21.40 -13.96 7.77
CA LEU A 288 -20.24 -14.03 8.67
C LEU A 288 -20.63 -13.53 10.05
N GLN A 289 -20.40 -14.36 11.06
CA GLN A 289 -20.63 -14.04 12.47
C GLN A 289 -19.28 -14.01 13.20
N LEU A 290 -18.92 -12.82 13.67
CA LEU A 290 -17.77 -12.56 14.52
C LEU A 290 -18.24 -12.00 15.86
N PRO A 291 -17.52 -12.22 16.96
CA PRO A 291 -17.82 -11.58 18.23
C PRO A 291 -17.90 -10.06 18.09
N GLY A 292 -19.09 -9.49 18.29
CA GLY A 292 -19.36 -8.06 18.18
C GLY A 292 -19.64 -7.54 16.76
N GLN A 293 -19.65 -8.39 15.73
CA GLN A 293 -19.99 -7.98 14.35
C GLN A 293 -20.67 -9.12 13.58
N VAL A 294 -21.87 -8.86 13.06
CA VAL A 294 -22.61 -9.80 12.21
C VAL A 294 -22.78 -9.18 10.82
N ILE A 295 -22.42 -9.93 9.79
CA ILE A 295 -22.62 -9.56 8.39
C ILE A 295 -23.66 -10.53 7.82
N ALA A 296 -24.80 -9.98 7.39
CA ALA A 296 -25.90 -10.76 6.84
C ALA A 296 -25.50 -11.51 5.55
N PRO A 297 -26.18 -12.61 5.21
CA PRO A 297 -25.88 -13.39 4.02
C PRO A 297 -26.03 -12.56 2.74
N ASP A 298 -24.96 -12.49 1.96
CA ASP A 298 -24.94 -11.85 0.65
C ASP A 298 -23.87 -12.52 -0.21
N TYR A 299 -23.73 -12.11 -1.47
CA TYR A 299 -22.78 -12.68 -2.41
C TYR A 299 -22.09 -11.60 -3.27
N GLY A 300 -20.93 -11.95 -3.83
CA GLY A 300 -20.17 -11.09 -4.74
C GLY A 300 -18.97 -10.39 -4.10
N ASP A 301 -18.21 -9.67 -4.94
CA ASP A 301 -16.90 -9.11 -4.56
C ASP A 301 -16.99 -8.12 -3.40
N GLY A 302 -18.03 -7.29 -3.34
CA GLY A 302 -18.23 -6.32 -2.27
C GLY A 302 -18.47 -6.99 -0.91
N HIS A 303 -19.25 -8.07 -0.89
CA HIS A 303 -19.49 -8.87 0.32
C HIS A 303 -18.21 -9.61 0.75
N ARG A 304 -17.50 -10.25 -0.19
CA ARG A 304 -16.20 -10.90 0.08
C ARG A 304 -15.24 -9.92 0.75
N ASP A 305 -15.05 -8.74 0.17
CA ASP A 305 -14.11 -7.74 0.68
C ASP A 305 -14.54 -7.19 2.05
N ALA A 306 -15.85 -7.07 2.30
CA ALA A 306 -16.39 -6.69 3.62
C ALA A 306 -16.11 -7.75 4.69
N CYS A 307 -16.33 -9.03 4.37
CA CYS A 307 -16.04 -10.17 5.25
C CYS A 307 -14.53 -10.29 5.53
N LEU A 308 -13.68 -10.24 4.51
CA LEU A 308 -12.22 -10.25 4.67
C LEU A 308 -11.72 -9.06 5.50
N ARG A 309 -12.31 -7.88 5.32
CA ARG A 309 -12.00 -6.70 6.13
C ARG A 309 -12.39 -6.88 7.60
N ALA A 310 -13.54 -7.47 7.87
CA ALA A 310 -13.95 -7.78 9.25
C ALA A 310 -12.96 -8.75 9.91
N LEU A 311 -12.56 -9.82 9.20
CA LEU A 311 -11.55 -10.77 9.68
C LEU A 311 -10.18 -10.13 9.94
N ALA A 312 -9.75 -9.20 9.08
CA ALA A 312 -8.48 -8.49 9.26
C ALA A 312 -8.48 -7.55 10.47
N LEU A 313 -9.61 -6.93 10.79
CA LEU A 313 -9.71 -5.95 11.88
C LEU A 313 -10.11 -6.58 13.21
N PHE A 314 -10.52 -7.85 13.21
CA PHE A 314 -10.90 -8.58 14.41
C PHE A 314 -9.74 -8.71 15.40
N GLY A 315 -9.94 -8.15 16.61
CA GLY A 315 -8.93 -8.12 17.68
C GLY A 315 -7.74 -7.19 17.44
N ALA A 316 -7.66 -6.48 16.31
CA ALA A 316 -6.55 -5.59 15.98
C ALA A 316 -6.70 -4.17 16.58
N ASN A 317 -7.83 -3.88 17.25
CA ASN A 317 -8.17 -2.58 17.86
C ASN A 317 -8.02 -2.54 19.40
N SER A 318 -7.29 -3.49 20.00
CA SER A 318 -6.95 -3.49 21.44
C SER A 318 -5.48 -3.19 21.68
#